data_AF-A0A382W970-F1
#
_entry.id   AF-A0A382W970-F1
#
_cell.length_a   1.000
_cell.length_b   1.000
_cell.length_c   1.000
_cell.angle_alpha   90.00
_cell.angle_beta   90.00
_cell.angle_gamma   90.00
#
_symmetry.space_group_name_H-M   'P 1'
#
loop_
_entity.id
_entity.type
_entity.pdbx_description
1 polymer ?
#
loop_
_entity_poly.entity_id
_entity_poly.type
_entity_poly.pdbx_seq_one_letter_code
_entity_poly.pdbx_strand_id
1 'polypeptide(L)'
;MDFRILENKTIGIFCNQTAVNRNGDHLLELLKPYKNIQVAAIFEPEFGLWGIDDKRTKLIGSDKIDPVTGAKIYNLLKRSVYPPDWIMRELDLVLIDIQDTGIRYSTFIPSITKLLESASDHEVTVILLDRPNPLGGLKIEGPLPRTEYQSYEAYH
;
A
#
# COMPACT_ATOMS: atom_id res chain seq x y z
N MET A 1 -4.10 18.62 -1.79
CA MET A 1 -3.48 17.64 -2.70
C MET A 1 -4.19 17.77 -4.03
N ASP A 2 -3.46 17.63 -5.13
CA ASP A 2 -4.02 17.64 -6.47
C ASP A 2 -4.21 16.19 -6.93
N PHE A 3 -5.45 15.78 -7.15
CA PHE A 3 -5.82 14.42 -7.54
C PHE A 3 -6.22 14.31 -9.01
N ARG A 4 -5.96 15.35 -9.84
CA ARG A 4 -6.36 15.36 -11.27
C ARG A 4 -5.85 14.15 -12.05
N ILE A 5 -4.66 13.65 -11.72
CA ILE A 5 -4.07 12.47 -12.36
C ILE A 5 -4.88 11.17 -12.11
N LEU A 6 -5.73 11.15 -11.08
CA LEU A 6 -6.57 10.01 -10.70
C LEU A 6 -7.99 10.09 -11.28
N GLU A 7 -8.38 11.22 -11.87
CA GLU A 7 -9.76 11.42 -12.35
C GLU A 7 -10.15 10.42 -13.44
N ASN A 8 -11.35 9.86 -13.31
CA ASN A 8 -11.93 8.85 -14.20
C ASN A 8 -11.11 7.55 -14.26
N LYS A 9 -10.32 7.25 -13.22
CA LYS A 9 -9.54 6.03 -13.11
C LYS A 9 -10.08 5.11 -12.03
N THR A 10 -9.91 3.82 -12.28
CA THR A 10 -10.06 2.74 -11.31
C THR A 10 -8.71 2.47 -10.67
N ILE A 11 -8.62 2.67 -9.36
CA ILE A 11 -7.35 2.69 -8.63
C ILE A 11 -7.31 1.60 -7.55
N GLY A 12 -6.15 0.97 -7.42
CA GLY A 12 -5.76 0.22 -6.23
C GLY A 12 -4.96 1.11 -5.29
N ILE A 13 -5.05 0.88 -3.97
CA ILE A 13 -4.29 1.66 -2.99
C ILE A 13 -3.55 0.71 -2.06
N PHE A 14 -2.22 0.79 -2.02
CA PHE A 14 -1.41 0.16 -0.99
C PHE A 14 -1.14 1.16 0.13
N CYS A 15 -1.77 0.95 1.29
CA CYS A 15 -1.63 1.85 2.42
C CYS A 15 -1.91 1.16 3.76
N ASN A 16 -1.58 1.88 4.83
CA ASN A 16 -1.99 1.57 6.19
C ASN A 16 -2.31 2.87 6.94
N GLN A 17 -2.45 2.81 8.27
CA GLN A 17 -2.82 3.94 9.13
C GLN A 17 -1.87 5.14 9.04
N THR A 18 -0.67 4.97 8.49
CA THR A 18 0.32 6.05 8.32
C THR A 18 0.04 6.95 7.11
N ALA A 19 -0.88 6.55 6.24
CA ALA A 19 -1.28 7.28 5.03
C ALA A 19 -2.13 8.52 5.33
N VAL A 20 -1.60 9.42 6.17
CA VAL A 20 -2.25 10.65 6.62
C VAL A 20 -1.56 11.88 6.05
N ASN A 21 -2.33 12.95 5.83
CA ASN A 21 -1.81 14.26 5.49
C ASN A 21 -1.31 15.02 6.75
N ARG A 22 -0.86 16.27 6.57
CA ARG A 22 -0.41 17.15 7.66
C ARG A 22 -1.46 17.45 8.73
N ASN A 23 -2.74 17.31 8.41
CA ASN A 23 -3.86 17.56 9.33
C ASN A 23 -4.31 16.27 10.04
N GLY A 24 -3.73 15.11 9.70
CA GLY A 24 -4.14 13.80 10.22
C GLY A 24 -5.28 13.14 9.44
N ASP A 25 -5.71 13.71 8.31
CA ASP A 25 -6.74 13.09 7.48
C ASP A 25 -6.13 11.94 6.66
N HIS A 26 -6.76 10.78 6.70
CA HIS A 26 -6.31 9.59 5.98
C HIS A 26 -6.61 9.69 4.47
N LEU A 27 -5.74 9.13 3.62
CA LEU A 27 -5.85 9.14 2.17
C LEU A 27 -7.24 8.69 1.67
N LEU A 28 -7.78 7.61 2.25
CA LEU A 28 -9.11 7.10 1.88
C LEU A 28 -10.24 8.12 2.15
N GLU A 29 -10.16 8.88 3.24
CA GLU A 29 -11.13 9.95 3.55
C GLU A 29 -10.92 11.16 2.65
N LEU A 30 -9.68 11.45 2.26
CA LEU A 30 -9.36 12.53 1.32
C LEU A 30 -9.87 12.26 -0.09
N LEU A 31 -9.95 10.99 -0.50
CA LEU A 31 -10.47 10.58 -1.82
C LEU A 31 -12.00 10.50 -1.86
N LYS A 32 -12.67 10.30 -0.73
CA LYS A 32 -14.14 10.16 -0.61
C LYS A 32 -14.99 11.25 -1.30
N PRO A 33 -14.59 12.55 -1.31
CA PRO A 33 -15.33 13.59 -2.00
C PRO A 33 -15.30 13.47 -3.53
N TYR A 34 -14.31 12.78 -4.10
CA TYR A 34 -14.07 12.69 -5.55
C TYR A 34 -14.83 11.50 -6.15
N LYS A 35 -16.05 11.75 -6.64
CA LYS A 35 -16.93 10.70 -7.18
C LYS A 35 -16.49 10.09 -8.50
N ASN A 36 -15.59 10.75 -9.21
CA ASN A 36 -14.99 10.28 -10.45
C ASN A 36 -13.69 9.48 -10.23
N ILE A 37 -13.29 9.23 -8.99
CA ILE A 37 -12.17 8.35 -8.65
C ILE A 37 -12.75 7.07 -8.05
N GLN A 38 -12.54 5.93 -8.69
CA GLN A 38 -13.03 4.65 -8.21
C GLN A 38 -11.92 3.90 -7.49
N VAL A 39 -12.03 3.77 -6.17
CA VAL A 39 -11.15 2.89 -5.39
C VAL A 39 -11.72 1.48 -5.45
N ALA A 40 -11.10 0.60 -6.25
CA ALA A 40 -11.58 -0.78 -6.42
C ALA A 40 -10.95 -1.75 -5.42
N ALA A 41 -9.70 -1.51 -5.04
CA ALA A 41 -8.94 -2.37 -4.16
C ALA A 41 -8.09 -1.60 -3.16
N ILE A 42 -7.98 -2.13 -1.96
CA ILE A 42 -7.00 -1.71 -0.96
C ILE A 42 -6.09 -2.90 -0.65
N PHE A 43 -4.79 -2.71 -0.80
CA PHE A 43 -3.77 -3.70 -0.48
C PHE A 43 -3.18 -3.37 0.89
N GLU A 44 -3.48 -4.18 1.90
CA GLU A 44 -2.99 -3.96 3.27
C GLU A 44 -1.68 -4.75 3.54
N PRO A 45 -0.70 -4.17 4.26
CA PRO A 45 0.56 -4.82 4.62
C PRO A 45 0.43 -5.74 5.86
N GLU A 46 1.56 -6.20 6.41
CA GLU A 46 1.68 -7.19 7.51
C GLU A 46 0.79 -6.92 8.74
N PHE A 47 0.59 -5.64 9.08
CA PHE A 47 -0.16 -5.19 10.25
C PHE A 47 -1.57 -4.66 9.93
N GLY A 48 -2.01 -4.80 8.68
CA GLY A 48 -3.33 -4.40 8.20
C GLY A 48 -3.49 -2.90 7.92
N LEU A 49 -4.69 -2.52 7.49
CA LEU A 49 -5.01 -1.16 7.05
C LEU A 49 -5.06 -0.12 8.20
N TRP A 50 -5.62 -0.46 9.36
CA TRP A 50 -5.81 0.49 10.47
C TRP A 50 -4.96 0.17 11.70
N GLY A 51 -4.13 -0.88 11.67
CA GLY A 51 -3.45 -1.41 12.84
C GLY A 51 -4.33 -2.32 13.71
N ILE A 52 -3.70 -3.09 14.61
CA ILE A 52 -4.34 -4.21 15.32
C ILE A 52 -5.43 -3.75 16.31
N ASP A 53 -5.30 -2.56 16.90
CA ASP A 53 -6.17 -2.06 17.98
C ASP A 53 -7.13 -0.92 17.58
N ASP A 54 -7.20 -0.54 16.30
CA ASP A 54 -8.09 0.52 15.85
C ASP A 54 -9.56 0.05 15.82
N LYS A 55 -10.48 0.91 16.26
CA LYS A 55 -11.93 0.63 16.21
C LYS A 55 -12.41 0.38 14.77
N ARG A 56 -11.76 0.98 13.77
CA ARG A 56 -12.02 0.78 12.33
C ARG A 56 -11.66 -0.63 11.88
N THR A 57 -10.66 -1.26 12.49
CA THR A 57 -10.34 -2.68 12.24
C THR A 57 -11.51 -3.59 12.59
N LYS A 58 -12.32 -3.23 13.60
CA LYS A 58 -13.54 -3.96 13.97
C LYS A 58 -14.72 -3.70 13.01
N LEU A 59 -14.69 -2.59 12.26
CA LEU A 59 -15.67 -2.28 11.22
C LEU A 59 -15.41 -3.05 9.93
N ILE A 60 -14.14 -3.44 9.70
CA ILE A 60 -13.78 -4.38 8.65
C ILE A 60 -14.32 -5.75 9.07
N GLY A 61 -15.53 -6.07 8.62
CA GLY A 61 -16.16 -7.36 8.84
C GLY A 61 -15.44 -8.52 8.15
N SER A 62 -16.04 -9.71 8.20
CA SER A 62 -15.53 -10.92 7.50
C SER A 62 -15.29 -10.71 6.02
N ASP A 63 -16.08 -9.82 5.41
CA ASP A 63 -16.10 -9.59 3.98
C ASP A 63 -14.94 -8.72 3.49
N LYS A 64 -14.12 -8.19 4.42
CA LYS A 64 -12.93 -7.39 4.13
C LYS A 64 -13.25 -6.22 3.20
N ILE A 65 -14.31 -5.47 3.49
CA ILE A 65 -14.71 -4.27 2.74
C ILE A 65 -14.41 -3.04 3.58
N ASP A 66 -13.78 -2.04 2.98
CA ASP A 66 -13.54 -0.76 3.61
C ASP A 66 -14.84 0.08 3.68
N PRO A 67 -15.27 0.55 4.86
CA PRO A 67 -16.53 1.28 5.00
C PRO A 67 -16.50 2.70 4.43
N VAL A 68 -15.31 3.25 4.13
CA VAL A 68 -15.15 4.62 3.62
C VAL A 68 -15.34 4.66 2.11
N THR A 69 -14.68 3.71 1.43
CA THR A 69 -14.60 3.64 -0.04
C THR A 69 -15.50 2.58 -0.65
N GLY A 70 -15.88 1.55 0.13
CA GLY A 70 -16.56 0.36 -0.38
C GLY A 70 -15.63 -0.62 -1.11
N ALA A 71 -14.33 -0.36 -1.13
CA ALA A 71 -13.34 -1.19 -1.80
C ALA A 71 -13.10 -2.50 -1.04
N LYS A 72 -12.73 -3.55 -1.78
CA LYS A 72 -12.27 -4.81 -1.17
C LYS A 72 -10.84 -4.66 -0.66
N ILE A 73 -10.57 -5.23 0.50
CA ILE A 73 -9.28 -5.23 1.18
C ILE A 73 -8.59 -6.58 0.95
N TYR A 74 -7.40 -6.53 0.37
CA TYR A 74 -6.55 -7.67 0.07
C TYR A 74 -5.30 -7.61 0.96
N ASN A 75 -5.09 -8.65 1.76
CA ASN A 75 -3.91 -8.74 2.62
C ASN A 75 -2.71 -9.29 1.84
N LEU A 76 -1.67 -8.49 1.71
CA LEU A 76 -0.38 -8.91 1.17
C LEU A 76 0.50 -9.35 2.35
N LEU A 77 0.79 -10.66 2.41
CA LEU A 77 1.67 -11.42 3.35
C LEU A 77 0.99 -12.65 3.96
N LYS A 78 -0.24 -12.55 4.49
CA LYS A 78 -0.87 -13.71 5.16
C LYS A 78 -1.36 -14.79 4.20
N ARG A 79 -1.89 -14.38 3.04
CA ARG A 79 -2.54 -15.29 2.08
C ARG A 79 -1.78 -15.38 0.77
N SER A 80 -1.25 -14.25 0.30
CA SER A 80 -0.45 -14.13 -0.91
C SER A 80 0.47 -12.92 -0.72
N VAL A 81 1.67 -12.99 -1.27
CA VAL A 81 2.58 -11.82 -1.35
C VAL A 81 2.33 -11.00 -2.62
N TYR A 82 1.57 -11.54 -3.58
CA TYR A 82 1.14 -10.85 -4.79
C TYR A 82 -0.35 -10.49 -4.72
N PRO A 83 -0.74 -9.32 -5.27
CA PRO A 83 -2.13 -9.04 -5.61
C PRO A 83 -2.69 -10.13 -6.53
N PRO A 84 -3.97 -10.49 -6.41
CA PRO A 84 -4.58 -11.41 -7.36
C PRO A 84 -4.64 -10.82 -8.79
N ASP A 85 -4.28 -11.60 -9.82
CA ASP A 85 -4.25 -11.11 -11.21
C ASP A 85 -5.57 -10.47 -11.69
N TRP A 86 -6.69 -11.09 -11.33
CA TRP A 86 -8.02 -10.60 -11.69
C TRP A 86 -8.32 -9.20 -11.15
N ILE A 87 -7.83 -8.86 -9.95
CA ILE A 87 -7.97 -7.49 -9.47
C ILE A 87 -7.01 -6.56 -10.19
N MET A 88 -5.77 -6.97 -10.46
CA MET A 88 -4.80 -6.14 -11.18
C MET A 88 -5.27 -5.76 -12.58
N ARG A 89 -5.95 -6.66 -13.29
CA ARG A 89 -6.55 -6.38 -14.62
C ARG A 89 -7.68 -5.34 -14.61
N GLU A 90 -8.27 -5.06 -13.45
CA GLU A 90 -9.33 -4.06 -13.30
C GLU A 90 -8.78 -2.66 -12.98
N LEU A 91 -7.47 -2.53 -12.69
CA LEU A 91 -6.88 -1.27 -12.24
C LEU A 91 -6.21 -0.52 -13.39
N ASP A 92 -6.47 0.78 -13.47
CA ASP A 92 -5.69 1.69 -14.32
C ASP A 92 -4.36 2.07 -13.66
N LEU A 93 -4.36 2.18 -12.34
CA LEU A 93 -3.17 2.48 -11.55
C LEU A 93 -3.23 1.95 -10.12
N VAL A 94 -2.06 1.88 -9.50
CA VAL A 94 -1.90 1.63 -8.07
C VAL A 94 -1.23 2.83 -7.42
N LEU A 95 -1.85 3.34 -6.36
CA LEU A 95 -1.31 4.39 -5.50
C LEU A 95 -0.65 3.75 -4.27
N ILE A 96 0.59 4.10 -3.99
CA ILE A 96 1.34 3.60 -2.83
C ILE A 96 1.52 4.76 -1.85
N ASP A 97 1.00 4.61 -0.63
CA ASP A 97 1.14 5.60 0.44
C ASP A 97 1.36 4.90 1.79
N ILE A 98 2.62 4.82 2.22
CA ILE A 98 2.99 4.19 3.49
C ILE A 98 4.27 4.80 4.04
N GLN A 99 4.33 4.99 5.36
CA GLN A 99 5.55 5.42 6.05
C GLN A 99 6.40 4.20 6.40
N ASP A 100 7.56 4.07 5.76
CA ASP A 100 8.58 3.08 6.11
C ASP A 100 9.50 3.59 7.24
N THR A 101 10.24 2.67 7.86
CA THR A 101 11.14 2.91 8.98
C THR A 101 12.61 3.12 8.58
N GLY A 102 12.96 2.92 7.30
CA GLY A 102 14.32 3.13 6.79
C GLY A 102 15.28 1.98 7.09
N ILE A 103 14.76 0.80 7.39
CA ILE A 103 15.50 -0.40 7.79
C ILE A 103 15.08 -1.60 6.94
N ARG A 104 16.04 -2.47 6.60
CA ARG A 104 15.81 -3.57 5.66
C ARG A 104 14.77 -4.60 6.12
N TYR A 105 14.68 -4.87 7.43
CA TYR A 105 13.78 -5.91 7.95
C TYR A 105 12.31 -5.50 8.00
N SER A 106 11.99 -4.27 7.58
CA SER A 106 10.61 -3.86 7.31
C SER A 106 10.06 -4.64 6.12
N THR A 107 8.89 -5.26 6.31
CA THR A 107 8.20 -6.03 5.26
C THR A 107 7.41 -5.14 4.29
N PHE A 108 7.44 -3.81 4.45
CA PHE A 108 6.71 -2.89 3.57
C PHE A 108 7.38 -2.75 2.20
N ILE A 109 8.69 -2.51 2.16
CA ILE A 109 9.48 -2.42 0.92
C ILE A 109 9.41 -3.69 0.05
N PRO A 110 9.58 -4.91 0.58
CA PRO A 110 9.40 -6.12 -0.22
C PRO A 110 7.96 -6.30 -0.69
N SER A 111 6.95 -5.90 0.10
CA SER A 111 5.54 -5.91 -0.35
C SER A 111 5.30 -4.94 -1.51
N ILE A 112 5.88 -3.74 -1.45
CA ILE A 112 5.90 -2.80 -2.57
C ILE A 112 6.61 -3.42 -3.77
N THR A 113 7.70 -4.15 -3.57
CA THR A 113 8.41 -4.83 -4.66
C THR A 113 7.52 -5.87 -5.36
N LYS A 114 6.79 -6.69 -4.60
CA LYS A 114 5.84 -7.66 -5.17
C LYS A 114 4.68 -7.01 -5.88
N LEU A 115 4.22 -5.87 -5.38
CA LEU A 115 3.21 -5.05 -6.03
C LEU A 115 3.72 -4.43 -7.34
N LEU A 116 4.98 -3.97 -7.38
CA LEU A 116 5.64 -3.44 -8.59
C LEU A 116 5.86 -4.52 -9.65
N GLU A 117 6.31 -5.73 -9.24
CA GLU A 117 6.40 -6.90 -10.12
C GLU A 117 5.03 -7.20 -10.76
N SER A 118 3.97 -7.28 -9.93
CA SER A 118 2.62 -7.54 -10.41
C SER A 118 2.06 -6.44 -11.31
N ALA A 119 2.34 -5.17 -10.99
CA ALA A 119 1.94 -4.04 -11.82
C ALA A 119 2.65 -4.05 -13.18
N SER A 120 3.93 -4.44 -13.23
CA SER A 120 4.67 -4.62 -14.47
C SER A 120 4.07 -5.72 -15.34
N ASP A 121 3.69 -6.86 -14.75
CA ASP A 121 3.08 -7.98 -15.49
C ASP A 121 1.71 -7.64 -16.10
N HIS A 122 1.02 -6.65 -15.54
CA HIS A 122 -0.34 -6.25 -15.92
C HIS A 122 -0.41 -4.86 -16.61
N GLU A 123 0.74 -4.24 -16.89
CA GLU A 123 0.82 -2.88 -17.48
C GLU A 123 0.07 -1.81 -16.67
N VAL A 124 0.01 -1.98 -15.34
CA VAL A 124 -0.67 -1.06 -14.42
C VAL A 124 0.30 0.04 -13.98
N THR A 125 -0.12 1.30 -14.11
CA THR A 125 0.72 2.43 -13.69
C THR A 125 0.86 2.46 -12.18
N VAL A 126 2.06 2.73 -11.64
CA VAL A 126 2.26 2.90 -10.20
C VAL A 126 2.62 4.34 -9.87
N ILE A 127 1.93 4.92 -8.90
CA ILE A 127 2.22 6.24 -8.33
C ILE A 127 2.63 6.06 -6.87
N LEU A 128 3.87 6.41 -6.55
CA LEU A 128 4.37 6.43 -5.19
C LEU A 128 4.19 7.83 -4.59
N LEU A 129 3.41 7.93 -3.51
CA LEU A 129 3.33 9.12 -2.67
C LEU A 129 4.51 9.07 -1.70
N ASP A 130 5.64 9.60 -2.14
CA ASP A 130 6.90 9.49 -1.42
C ASP A 130 6.82 10.08 0.00
N ARG A 131 7.51 9.44 0.94
CA ARG A 131 7.54 9.82 2.35
C ARG A 131 8.97 9.94 2.86
N PRO A 132 9.26 10.86 3.80
CA PRO A 132 10.59 11.00 4.36
C PRO A 132 11.06 9.69 5.01
N ASN A 133 12.33 9.32 4.80
CA ASN A 133 12.97 8.29 5.62
C ASN A 133 13.18 8.86 7.04
N PRO A 134 12.62 8.23 8.11
CA PRO A 134 12.72 8.76 9.46
C PRO A 134 14.15 8.74 10.03
N LEU A 135 15.05 7.94 9.44
CA LEU A 135 16.48 7.92 9.77
C LEU A 135 17.30 8.95 8.97
N GLY A 136 16.66 9.69 8.07
CA GLY A 136 17.29 10.59 7.12
C GLY A 136 17.87 9.86 5.90
N GLY A 137 18.40 10.62 4.94
CA GLY A 137 18.99 10.10 3.69
C GLY A 137 20.51 9.94 3.70
N LEU A 138 21.16 10.16 4.86
CA LEU A 138 22.63 10.20 4.96
C LEU A 138 23.24 8.98 5.64
N LYS A 139 22.47 8.25 6.45
CA LYS A 139 22.96 7.08 7.17
C LYS A 139 22.86 5.85 6.28
N ILE A 140 23.99 5.18 6.08
CA ILE A 140 24.08 3.90 5.36
C ILE A 140 24.92 2.98 6.23
N GLU A 141 24.30 1.93 6.76
CA GLU A 141 24.93 1.02 7.74
C GLU A 141 24.51 -0.43 7.50
N GLY A 142 25.36 -1.36 7.90
CA GLY A 142 25.13 -2.80 7.81
C GLY A 142 25.54 -3.43 6.46
N PRO A 143 25.77 -4.75 6.43
CA PRO A 143 26.13 -5.45 5.20
C PRO A 143 24.91 -5.60 4.28
N LEU A 144 25.17 -5.69 2.97
CA LEU A 144 24.20 -6.22 2.02
C LEU A 144 23.87 -7.69 2.36
N PRO A 145 22.61 -8.14 2.20
CA PRO A 145 22.29 -9.53 2.41
C PRO A 145 23.03 -10.39 1.39
N ARG A 146 23.60 -11.50 1.85
CA ARG A 146 24.12 -12.53 0.96
C ARG A 146 22.95 -13.32 0.39
N THR A 147 23.08 -13.81 -0.82
CA THR A 147 22.03 -14.56 -1.52
C THR A 147 21.50 -15.74 -0.69
N GLU A 148 22.37 -16.45 0.03
CA GLU A 148 21.99 -17.56 0.92
C GLU A 148 21.13 -17.16 2.14
N TYR A 149 21.06 -15.86 2.46
CA TYR A 149 20.28 -15.30 3.56
C TYR A 149 19.17 -14.35 3.10
N GLN A 150 18.89 -14.29 1.79
CA GLN A 150 17.76 -13.49 1.30
C GLN A 150 16.44 -14.08 1.80
N SER A 151 15.65 -13.25 2.45
CA SER A 151 14.30 -13.56 2.95
C SER A 151 13.39 -12.36 2.70
N TYR A 152 12.13 -12.45 3.11
CA TYR A 152 11.23 -11.29 2.99
C TYR A 152 11.71 -10.10 3.85
N GLU A 153 12.33 -10.37 4.99
CA GLU A 153 12.95 -9.39 5.90
C GLU A 153 14.39 -9.01 5.50
N ALA A 154 14.90 -9.60 4.42
CA ALA A 154 16.24 -9.35 3.89
C ALA A 154 16.22 -9.45 2.36
N TYR A 155 15.22 -8.81 1.74
CA TYR A 155 14.87 -9.05 0.35
C TYR A 155 15.85 -8.42 -0.65
N HIS A 156 16.27 -7.18 -0.36
CA HIS A 156 17.21 -6.38 -1.16
C HIS A 156 18.57 -6.29 -0.48
#